data_AF-A0A9P9TZX0-F1
#
_entry.id   AF-A0A9P9TZX0-F1
#
_cell.length_a   1.000
_cell.length_b   1.000
_cell.length_c   1.000
_cell.angle_alpha   90.00
_cell.angle_beta   90.00
_cell.angle_gamma   90.00
#
_symmetry.space_group_name_H-M   'P 1'
#
loop_
_entity.id
_entity.type
_entity.pdbx_description
1 polymer ?
#
loop_
_entity_poly.entity_id
_entity_poly.type
_entity_poly.pdbx_seq_one_letter_code
_entity_poly.pdbx_strand_id
1 'polypeptide(L)'
;MATEMINRKRKADDGEGGAKKKKRSKKAREDEGDLDVEAGLNRAFERMDGQLLADHIAQKVTRFGTDLSSVELSDLYISANAIKDTTSFQKPRNKDNLPEFLEEFSENPAKLAEAPKKNGSPHTLVVAGAGLRAADLVRSLRKFGTKNNSVAKLFAKHFKVEEQVSFLKKSRTGIAVGTPQRLIDLIENESLSLDSLKRIVVDASHIDQKKRGVVDMRETMMPLIKLLTRKELQDRYTAEEKHVDLIFY
;
A
#
# COMPACT_ATOMS: atom_id res chain seq x y z
N MET A 1 76.20 -38.90 6.23
CA MET A 1 75.00 -38.73 7.06
C MET A 1 74.38 -37.41 6.65
N ALA A 2 73.37 -37.46 5.76
CA ALA A 2 71.96 -37.31 6.12
C ALA A 2 71.62 -35.83 6.43
N THR A 3 71.07 -35.13 5.42
CA THR A 3 69.76 -34.40 5.43
C THR A 3 69.87 -32.99 6.04
N GLU A 4 69.22 -31.90 5.59
CA GLU A 4 68.10 -31.64 4.69
C GLU A 4 68.07 -30.11 4.44
N MET A 5 67.67 -29.66 3.25
CA MET A 5 67.39 -28.25 2.93
C MET A 5 66.11 -27.78 3.65
N ILE A 6 65.98 -26.49 4.00
CA ILE A 6 64.77 -25.69 3.75
C ILE A 6 65.09 -24.19 3.79
N ASN A 7 64.69 -23.54 2.71
CA ASN A 7 64.77 -22.12 2.40
C ASN A 7 63.69 -21.35 3.20
N ARG A 8 64.07 -20.33 4.00
CA ARG A 8 63.12 -19.40 4.64
C ARG A 8 63.60 -17.95 4.45
N LYS A 9 63.03 -17.28 3.44
CA LYS A 9 63.30 -15.88 3.11
C LYS A 9 62.29 -14.96 3.78
N ARG A 10 62.79 -14.24 4.80
CA ARG A 10 62.48 -12.89 5.31
C ARG A 10 61.01 -12.47 5.62
N LYS A 11 60.81 -12.20 6.91
CA LYS A 11 59.82 -11.28 7.50
C LYS A 11 59.96 -9.86 6.92
N ALA A 12 58.83 -9.19 6.72
CA ALA A 12 58.74 -7.74 6.64
C ALA A 12 57.58 -7.28 7.53
N ASP A 13 57.84 -6.13 8.15
CA ASP A 13 57.22 -5.50 9.31
C ASP A 13 55.93 -4.72 8.96
N ASP A 14 55.16 -4.45 10.01
CA ASP A 14 53.88 -3.74 10.02
C ASP A 14 54.00 -2.26 9.59
N GLY A 15 52.94 -1.72 8.99
CA GLY A 15 52.85 -0.30 8.64
C GLY A 15 51.53 0.07 7.98
N GLU A 16 50.60 0.55 8.79
CA GLU A 16 49.21 0.91 8.49
C GLU A 16 49.01 1.96 7.38
N GLY A 17 47.93 1.81 6.61
CA GLY A 17 47.49 2.82 5.64
C GLY A 17 46.17 2.49 4.93
N GLY A 18 45.25 1.79 5.61
CA GLY A 18 43.95 1.41 5.05
C GLY A 18 43.00 2.62 4.94
N ALA A 19 42.99 3.26 3.77
CA ALA A 19 41.97 4.23 3.39
C ALA A 19 40.57 3.57 3.40
N LYS A 20 39.86 3.72 4.53
CA LYS A 20 38.50 3.23 4.74
C LYS A 20 37.56 3.79 3.66
N LYS A 21 37.06 2.88 2.81
CA LYS A 21 35.84 3.04 1.99
C LYS A 21 34.64 3.39 2.89
N LYS A 22 34.51 4.67 3.26
CA LYS A 22 33.34 5.25 3.95
C LYS A 22 32.45 5.98 2.94
N LYS A 23 31.96 5.27 1.91
CA LYS A 23 30.97 5.80 0.96
C LYS A 23 30.18 4.65 0.33
N ARG A 24 29.21 4.09 1.07
CA ARG A 24 28.08 3.31 0.50
C ARG A 24 26.97 2.89 1.47
N SER A 25 26.95 3.33 2.73
CA SER A 25 25.85 3.01 3.67
C SER A 25 24.80 4.12 3.84
N LYS A 26 24.70 5.07 2.90
CA LYS A 26 23.72 6.17 2.94
C LYS A 26 22.53 5.94 2.00
N LYS A 27 22.23 4.68 1.66
CA LYS A 27 21.19 4.30 0.70
C LYS A 27 19.94 3.83 1.47
N ALA A 28 18.93 4.68 1.51
CA ALA A 28 17.55 4.40 1.91
C ALA A 28 17.33 3.84 3.33
N ARG A 29 17.83 4.53 4.36
CA ARG A 29 17.01 4.64 5.57
C ARG A 29 15.98 5.71 5.24
N GLU A 30 14.70 5.35 5.28
CA GLU A 30 13.65 6.36 5.40
C GLU A 30 14.07 7.33 6.50
N ASP A 31 13.91 8.63 6.25
CA ASP A 31 14.34 9.64 7.20
C ASP A 31 13.53 9.39 8.47
N GLU A 32 14.15 8.86 9.53
CA GLU A 32 13.44 8.54 10.78
C GLU A 32 12.75 9.78 11.36
N GLY A 33 13.14 10.98 10.93
CA GLY A 33 12.48 12.24 11.26
C GLY A 33 11.02 12.35 10.81
N ASP A 34 10.57 11.53 9.85
CA ASP A 34 9.19 11.55 9.36
C ASP A 34 8.27 10.57 10.09
N LEU A 35 8.84 9.70 10.93
CA LEU A 35 8.10 8.68 11.66
C LEU A 35 7.64 9.23 13.02
N ASP A 36 6.36 9.55 13.10
CA ASP A 36 5.66 9.87 14.34
C ASP A 36 5.19 8.55 15.00
N VAL A 37 6.09 7.96 15.81
CA VAL A 37 5.86 6.66 16.46
C VAL A 37 4.71 6.72 17.47
N GLU A 38 4.50 7.86 18.12
CA GLU A 38 3.43 8.05 19.10
C GLU A 38 2.06 8.09 18.41
N ALA A 39 1.95 8.82 17.29
CA ALA A 39 0.73 8.83 16.49
C ALA A 39 0.54 7.56 15.63
N GLY A 40 1.60 6.75 15.47
CA GLY A 40 1.62 5.60 14.57
C GLY A 40 1.55 6.02 13.10
N LEU A 41 2.20 7.12 12.74
CA LEU A 41 2.16 7.70 11.40
C LEU A 41 3.55 7.93 10.78
N ASN A 42 3.67 7.69 9.49
CA ASN A 42 4.73 8.20 8.63
C ASN A 42 4.22 9.48 7.94
N ARG A 43 4.70 10.63 8.41
CA ARG A 43 4.30 11.96 7.94
C ARG A 43 4.85 12.29 6.55
N ALA A 44 5.76 11.48 6.00
CA ALA A 44 6.27 11.70 4.66
C ALA A 44 5.15 11.65 3.60
N PHE A 45 4.17 10.75 3.78
CA PHE A 45 3.03 10.59 2.86
C PHE A 45 2.12 11.82 2.81
N GLU A 46 2.15 12.69 3.82
CA GLU A 46 1.40 13.97 3.83
C GLU A 46 1.92 14.96 2.79
N ARG A 47 3.19 14.79 2.37
CA ARG A 47 3.95 15.78 1.59
C ARG A 47 4.39 15.28 0.22
N MET A 48 4.27 13.97 -0.03
CA MET A 48 4.64 13.38 -1.31
C MET A 48 3.54 13.67 -2.35
N ASP A 49 3.92 14.40 -3.39
CA ASP A 49 3.11 14.53 -4.61
C ASP A 49 3.09 13.21 -5.41
N GLY A 50 2.36 13.21 -6.53
CA GLY A 50 2.25 12.01 -7.39
C GLY A 50 3.59 11.48 -7.90
N GLN A 51 4.57 12.36 -8.17
CA GLN A 51 5.89 11.94 -8.65
C GLN A 51 6.70 11.29 -7.53
N LEU A 52 6.75 11.93 -6.36
CA LEU A 52 7.44 11.38 -5.19
C LEU A 52 6.82 10.07 -4.72
N LEU A 53 5.50 9.93 -4.77
CA LEU A 53 4.80 8.68 -4.45
C LEU A 53 5.14 7.58 -5.47
N ALA A 54 5.07 7.87 -6.77
CA ALA A 54 5.41 6.90 -7.80
C ALA A 54 6.85 6.39 -7.66
N ASP A 55 7.81 7.29 -7.42
CA ASP A 55 9.21 6.93 -7.21
C ASP A 55 9.41 6.13 -5.92
N HIS A 56 8.73 6.50 -4.83
CA HIS A 56 8.78 5.76 -3.57
C HIS A 56 8.24 4.33 -3.75
N ILE A 57 7.08 4.18 -4.38
CA ILE A 57 6.47 2.88 -4.65
C ILE A 57 7.36 2.04 -5.56
N ALA A 58 7.89 2.60 -6.66
CA ALA A 58 8.80 1.90 -7.56
C ALA A 58 10.05 1.37 -6.82
N GLN A 59 10.64 2.17 -5.92
CA GLN A 59 11.76 1.73 -5.08
C GLN A 59 11.38 0.55 -4.18
N LYS A 60 10.19 0.56 -3.57
CA LYS A 60 9.71 -0.56 -2.74
C LYS A 60 9.48 -1.82 -3.58
N VAL A 61 8.88 -1.68 -4.76
CA VAL A 61 8.66 -2.79 -5.70
C VAL A 61 9.99 -3.41 -6.12
N THR A 62 10.98 -2.62 -6.55
CA THR A 62 12.31 -3.14 -6.91
C THR A 62 13.01 -3.79 -5.71
N ARG A 63 12.89 -3.21 -4.51
CA ARG A 63 13.48 -3.77 -3.29
C ARG A 63 12.89 -5.13 -2.93
N PHE A 64 11.58 -5.30 -3.09
CA PHE A 64 10.89 -6.52 -2.68
C PHE A 64 10.68 -7.53 -3.79
N GLY A 65 10.75 -7.15 -5.07
CA GLY A 65 10.57 -8.03 -6.23
C GLY A 65 11.88 -8.57 -6.81
N THR A 66 12.84 -8.96 -5.97
CA THR A 66 14.18 -9.42 -6.41
C THR A 66 14.17 -10.70 -7.24
N ASP A 67 13.07 -11.44 -7.19
CA ASP A 67 12.77 -12.66 -7.95
C ASP A 67 12.10 -12.38 -9.30
N LEU A 68 11.72 -11.13 -9.57
CA LEU A 68 11.08 -10.72 -10.82
C LEU A 68 12.11 -10.25 -11.84
N SER A 69 11.85 -10.57 -13.11
CA SER A 69 12.59 -10.04 -14.24
C SER A 69 12.35 -8.54 -14.43
N SER A 70 13.21 -7.88 -15.21
CA SER A 70 13.03 -6.47 -15.55
C SER A 70 11.70 -6.18 -16.26
N VAL A 71 11.19 -7.14 -17.02
CA VAL A 71 9.90 -7.02 -17.72
C VAL A 71 8.76 -7.08 -16.70
N GLU A 72 8.76 -8.07 -15.81
CA GLU A 72 7.75 -8.19 -14.76
C GLU A 72 7.75 -6.98 -13.80
N LEU A 73 8.92 -6.43 -13.48
CA LEU A 73 9.01 -5.20 -12.68
C LEU A 73 8.42 -3.99 -13.41
N SER A 74 8.55 -3.94 -14.73
CA SER A 74 7.98 -2.86 -15.55
C SER A 74 6.46 -2.94 -15.59
N ASP A 75 5.88 -4.14 -15.62
CA ASP A 75 4.42 -4.35 -15.56
C ASP A 75 3.82 -3.91 -14.20
N LEU A 76 4.65 -3.86 -13.15
CA LEU A 76 4.27 -3.41 -11.81
C LEU A 76 4.45 -1.89 -11.60
N TYR A 77 4.79 -1.14 -12.64
CA TYR A 77 4.99 0.31 -12.52
C TYR A 77 3.64 1.07 -12.42
N ILE A 78 3.61 2.09 -11.56
CA ILE A 78 2.51 3.05 -11.44
C ILE A 78 3.05 4.42 -11.85
N SER A 79 2.45 5.02 -12.88
CA SER A 79 2.79 6.38 -13.32
C SER A 79 2.36 7.42 -12.29
N ALA A 80 3.13 8.51 -12.16
CA ALA A 80 2.76 9.65 -11.33
C ALA A 80 1.37 10.22 -11.69
N ASN A 81 1.00 10.21 -12.98
CA ASN A 81 -0.30 10.69 -13.47
C ASN A 81 -1.48 9.81 -13.03
N ALA A 82 -1.22 8.58 -12.61
CA ALA A 82 -2.26 7.70 -12.07
C ALA A 82 -2.62 8.06 -10.63
N ILE A 83 -1.75 8.78 -9.92
CA ILE A 83 -1.88 9.08 -8.50
C ILE A 83 -2.55 10.45 -8.34
N LYS A 84 -3.66 10.47 -7.61
CA LYS A 84 -4.32 11.72 -7.25
C LYS A 84 -3.51 12.44 -6.18
N ASP A 85 -3.18 13.70 -6.45
CA ASP A 85 -2.52 14.56 -5.47
C ASP A 85 -3.49 14.89 -4.31
N THR A 86 -3.04 14.61 -3.09
CA THR A 86 -3.77 14.87 -1.84
C THR A 86 -2.95 15.68 -0.84
N THR A 87 -1.89 16.34 -1.29
CA THR A 87 -1.02 17.19 -0.46
C THR A 87 -1.75 18.43 0.09
N SER A 88 -2.91 18.79 -0.49
CA SER A 88 -3.78 19.84 0.06
C SER A 88 -4.39 19.49 1.42
N PHE A 89 -4.47 18.20 1.78
CA PHE A 89 -5.02 17.76 3.07
C PHE A 89 -4.09 18.06 4.24
N GLN A 90 -4.49 18.96 5.12
CA GLN A 90 -3.63 19.46 6.20
C GLN A 90 -3.77 18.70 7.53
N LYS A 91 -4.75 17.79 7.66
CA LYS A 91 -4.98 17.05 8.90
C LYS A 91 -4.10 15.79 8.96
N PRO A 92 -3.73 15.33 10.16
CA PRO A 92 -3.03 14.06 10.34
C PRO A 92 -3.76 12.91 9.63
N ARG A 93 -3.05 12.11 8.83
CA ARG A 93 -3.65 10.99 8.09
C ARG A 93 -3.83 9.74 8.96
N ASN A 94 -4.55 9.90 10.07
CA ASN A 94 -4.88 8.84 11.04
C ASN A 94 -6.28 8.25 10.81
N LYS A 95 -6.69 7.25 11.59
CA LYS A 95 -8.02 6.65 11.42
C LYS A 95 -9.18 7.63 11.67
N ASP A 96 -8.98 8.66 12.49
CA ASP A 96 -10.06 9.55 12.93
C ASP A 96 -10.40 10.58 11.85
N ASN A 97 -9.39 11.00 11.07
CA ASN A 97 -9.54 11.95 9.97
C ASN A 97 -9.88 11.30 8.62
N LEU A 98 -9.86 9.96 8.51
CA LEU A 98 -10.13 9.27 7.26
C LEU A 98 -11.52 9.61 6.66
N PRO A 99 -12.61 9.73 7.45
CA PRO A 99 -13.90 10.07 6.88
C PRO A 99 -13.92 11.47 6.24
N GLU A 100 -13.28 12.45 6.87
CA GLU A 100 -13.16 13.81 6.34
C GLU A 100 -12.26 13.84 5.10
N PHE A 101 -11.16 13.09 5.11
CA PHE A 101 -10.31 12.92 3.93
C PHE A 101 -11.09 12.37 2.74
N LEU A 102 -11.93 11.35 2.94
CA LEU A 102 -12.78 10.82 1.87
C LEU A 102 -13.79 11.85 1.36
N GLU A 103 -14.34 12.67 2.26
CA GLU A 103 -15.25 13.75 1.88
C GLU A 103 -14.53 14.80 1.04
N GLU A 104 -13.33 15.23 1.42
CA GLU A 104 -12.55 16.25 0.69
C GLU A 104 -12.17 15.80 -0.72
N PHE A 105 -11.72 14.56 -0.91
CA PHE A 105 -11.29 14.05 -2.22
C PHE A 105 -12.39 13.32 -3.00
N SER A 106 -13.65 13.43 -2.56
CA SER A 106 -14.81 12.95 -3.30
C SER A 106 -15.45 14.06 -4.12
N GLU A 107 -15.60 13.84 -5.44
CA GLU A 107 -16.42 14.72 -6.30
C GLU A 107 -17.83 14.96 -5.75
N ASN A 108 -18.40 13.96 -5.06
CA ASN A 108 -19.70 14.09 -4.42
C ASN A 108 -19.66 13.37 -3.05
N PRO A 109 -19.41 14.10 -1.95
CA PRO A 109 -19.28 13.52 -0.61
C PRO A 109 -20.56 12.79 -0.15
N ALA A 110 -21.74 13.29 -0.53
CA ALA A 110 -23.02 12.65 -0.18
C ALA A 110 -23.13 11.21 -0.72
N LYS A 111 -22.53 10.94 -1.89
CA LYS A 111 -22.52 9.60 -2.50
C LYS A 111 -21.66 8.58 -1.74
N LEU A 112 -20.83 9.00 -0.77
CA LEU A 112 -20.09 8.06 0.09
C LEU A 112 -21.04 7.19 0.94
N ALA A 113 -22.23 7.71 1.25
CA ALA A 113 -23.27 7.00 1.99
C ALA A 113 -24.22 6.16 1.09
N GLU A 114 -23.97 6.10 -0.21
CA GLU A 114 -24.80 5.39 -1.19
C GLU A 114 -24.05 4.22 -1.83
N ALA A 115 -24.54 3.00 -1.61
CA ALA A 115 -24.00 1.84 -2.33
C ALA A 115 -24.47 1.81 -3.79
N PRO A 116 -23.69 1.25 -4.72
CA PRO A 116 -24.17 0.91 -6.06
C PRO A 116 -25.33 -0.10 -6.01
N LYS A 117 -26.13 -0.16 -7.08
CA LYS A 117 -27.28 -1.08 -7.16
C LYS A 117 -26.85 -2.55 -7.18
N LYS A 118 -25.73 -2.84 -7.86
CA LYS A 118 -25.13 -4.17 -7.94
C LYS A 118 -24.52 -4.55 -6.58
N ASN A 119 -24.85 -5.73 -6.09
CA ASN A 119 -24.25 -6.28 -4.88
C ASN A 119 -22.74 -6.52 -5.09
N GLY A 120 -21.97 -6.43 -4.02
CA GLY A 120 -20.52 -6.68 -4.07
C GLY A 120 -19.73 -5.75 -5.00
N SER A 121 -20.27 -4.57 -5.34
CA SER A 121 -19.62 -3.60 -6.25
C SER A 121 -19.41 -2.26 -5.55
N PRO A 122 -18.41 -2.11 -4.67
CA PRO A 122 -18.15 -0.87 -3.96
C PRO A 122 -17.68 0.26 -4.88
N HIS A 123 -18.02 1.50 -4.53
CA HIS A 123 -17.45 2.69 -5.16
C HIS A 123 -16.09 3.07 -4.55
N THR A 124 -15.78 2.60 -3.34
CA THR A 124 -14.51 2.89 -2.65
C THR A 124 -13.91 1.63 -2.05
N LEU A 125 -12.66 1.36 -2.41
CA LEU A 125 -11.82 0.37 -1.75
C LEU A 125 -10.81 1.09 -0.85
N VAL A 126 -10.74 0.68 0.41
CA VAL A 126 -9.69 1.12 1.36
C VAL A 126 -8.79 -0.07 1.65
N VAL A 127 -7.49 0.09 1.40
CA VAL A 127 -6.50 -0.98 1.50
C VAL A 127 -5.60 -0.72 2.70
N ALA A 128 -5.61 -1.64 3.68
CA ALA A 128 -4.79 -1.54 4.88
C ALA A 128 -3.77 -2.69 4.95
N GLY A 129 -2.62 -2.44 5.58
CA GLY A 129 -1.54 -3.43 5.70
C GLY A 129 -1.84 -4.61 6.63
N ALA A 130 -2.84 -4.52 7.49
CA ALA A 130 -3.15 -5.60 8.44
C ALA A 130 -4.64 -5.63 8.81
N GLY A 131 -5.15 -6.80 9.19
CA GLY A 131 -6.56 -6.99 9.58
C GLY A 131 -6.96 -6.22 10.83
N LEU A 132 -6.04 -5.99 11.78
CA LEU A 132 -6.32 -5.13 12.95
C LEU A 132 -6.55 -3.68 12.52
N ARG A 133 -5.65 -3.15 11.68
CA ARG A 133 -5.76 -1.78 11.14
C ARG A 133 -7.01 -1.63 10.27
N ALA A 134 -7.28 -2.60 9.39
CA ALA A 134 -8.50 -2.61 8.57
C ALA A 134 -9.77 -2.53 9.43
N ALA A 135 -9.81 -3.23 10.58
CA ALA A 135 -10.95 -3.15 11.49
C ALA A 135 -11.12 -1.75 12.10
N ASP A 136 -10.03 -1.04 12.38
CA ASP A 136 -10.08 0.34 12.89
C ASP A 136 -10.61 1.29 11.83
N LEU A 137 -10.11 1.22 10.59
CA LEU A 137 -10.63 2.02 9.48
C LEU A 137 -12.11 1.76 9.22
N VAL A 138 -12.55 0.50 9.28
CA VAL A 138 -13.98 0.16 9.17
C VAL A 138 -14.81 0.89 10.23
N ARG A 139 -14.32 0.98 11.48
CA ARG A 139 -15.06 1.67 12.55
C ARG A 139 -15.19 3.16 12.24
N SER A 140 -14.11 3.81 11.80
CA SER A 140 -14.14 5.23 11.40
C SER A 140 -15.11 5.49 10.25
N LEU A 141 -15.18 4.57 9.29
CA LEU A 141 -16.02 4.72 8.09
C LEU A 141 -17.49 4.34 8.32
N ARG A 142 -17.88 3.86 9.52
CA ARG A 142 -19.27 3.48 9.81
C ARG A 142 -20.27 4.61 9.62
N LYS A 143 -19.83 5.87 9.70
CA LYS A 143 -20.70 7.04 9.45
C LYS A 143 -21.34 7.03 8.05
N PHE A 144 -20.69 6.38 7.08
CA PHE A 144 -21.21 6.23 5.73
C PHE A 144 -22.11 5.00 5.57
N GLY A 145 -22.14 4.10 6.56
CA GLY A 145 -22.97 2.91 6.54
C GLY A 145 -24.44 3.23 6.82
N THR A 146 -25.34 2.62 6.05
CA THR A 146 -26.79 2.68 6.26
C THR A 146 -27.40 1.28 6.18
N LYS A 147 -28.70 1.14 6.42
CA LYS A 147 -29.42 -0.15 6.26
C LYS A 147 -29.23 -0.76 4.86
N ASN A 148 -29.07 0.08 3.84
CA ASN A 148 -28.95 -0.32 2.43
C ASN A 148 -27.55 -0.04 1.83
N ASN A 149 -26.59 0.40 2.66
CA ASN A 149 -25.21 0.63 2.27
C ASN A 149 -24.28 0.07 3.36
N SER A 150 -23.69 -1.09 3.12
CA SER A 150 -22.76 -1.67 4.08
C SER A 150 -21.33 -1.17 3.87
N VAL A 151 -20.59 -1.02 4.98
CA VAL A 151 -19.12 -0.91 4.96
C VAL A 151 -18.56 -2.32 5.13
N ALA A 152 -18.06 -2.90 4.04
CA ALA A 152 -17.62 -4.30 4.01
C ALA A 152 -16.25 -4.50 4.67
N LYS A 153 -16.09 -5.66 5.31
CA LYS A 153 -14.86 -6.09 6.00
C LYS A 153 -14.22 -7.22 5.23
N LEU A 154 -13.20 -6.92 4.44
CA LEU A 154 -12.57 -7.83 3.47
C LEU A 154 -11.13 -8.17 3.89
N PHE A 155 -10.96 -8.71 5.10
CA PHE A 155 -9.66 -9.10 5.64
C PHE A 155 -9.77 -10.35 6.53
N ALA A 156 -8.67 -11.08 6.69
CA ALA A 156 -8.57 -12.26 7.54
C ALA A 156 -8.44 -11.85 9.02
N LYS A 157 -9.53 -11.92 9.79
CA LYS A 157 -9.51 -11.79 11.26
C LYS A 157 -10.59 -12.63 11.92
N HIS A 158 -11.85 -12.37 11.56
CA HIS A 158 -13.01 -13.08 12.08
C HIS A 158 -13.89 -13.70 10.99
N PHE A 159 -13.64 -13.36 9.71
CA PHE A 159 -14.41 -13.86 8.57
C PHE A 159 -13.51 -14.64 7.63
N LYS A 160 -13.95 -15.85 7.28
CA LYS A 160 -13.40 -16.65 6.20
C LYS A 160 -13.76 -16.02 4.84
N VAL A 161 -13.05 -16.44 3.80
CA VAL A 161 -13.28 -15.88 2.46
C VAL A 161 -14.68 -16.25 1.95
N GLU A 162 -15.18 -17.46 2.24
CA GLU A 162 -16.50 -17.94 1.83
C GLU A 162 -17.65 -17.15 2.47
N GLU A 163 -17.44 -16.69 3.72
CA GLU A 163 -18.39 -15.84 4.42
C GLU A 163 -18.45 -14.45 3.78
N GLN A 164 -17.30 -13.90 3.36
CA GLN A 164 -17.22 -12.63 2.64
C GLN A 164 -17.83 -12.73 1.24
N VAL A 165 -17.58 -13.82 0.51
CA VAL A 165 -18.24 -14.12 -0.76
C VAL A 165 -19.76 -14.12 -0.59
N SER A 166 -20.26 -14.84 0.43
CA SER A 166 -21.69 -14.92 0.73
C SER A 166 -22.29 -13.55 1.08
N PHE A 167 -21.55 -12.74 1.85
CA PHE A 167 -21.93 -11.40 2.20
C PHE A 167 -22.01 -10.48 0.97
N LEU A 168 -20.96 -10.46 0.13
CA LEU A 168 -20.88 -9.61 -1.06
C LEU A 168 -21.96 -9.95 -2.09
N LYS A 169 -22.31 -11.24 -2.26
CA LYS A 169 -23.40 -11.66 -3.16
C LYS A 169 -24.78 -11.14 -2.72
N LYS A 170 -24.99 -10.92 -1.42
CA LYS A 170 -26.29 -10.54 -0.84
C LYS A 170 -26.40 -9.08 -0.46
N SER A 171 -25.27 -8.36 -0.37
CA SER A 171 -25.22 -7.03 0.24
C SER A 171 -24.76 -5.97 -0.74
N ARG A 172 -25.52 -4.88 -0.81
CA ARG A 172 -25.05 -3.64 -1.41
C ARG A 172 -23.96 -3.03 -0.52
N THR A 173 -22.83 -2.74 -1.13
CA THR A 173 -21.63 -2.26 -0.44
C THR A 173 -21.18 -0.99 -1.14
N GLY A 174 -21.09 0.12 -0.43
CA GLY A 174 -20.55 1.38 -0.97
C GLY A 174 -19.05 1.46 -0.74
N ILE A 175 -18.62 1.20 0.49
CA ILE A 175 -17.22 1.19 0.90
C ILE A 175 -16.82 -0.22 1.31
N ALA A 176 -15.68 -0.71 0.84
CA ALA A 176 -15.09 -1.95 1.35
C ALA A 176 -13.67 -1.69 1.83
N VAL A 177 -13.35 -2.23 3.01
CA VAL A 177 -12.02 -2.12 3.61
C VAL A 177 -11.39 -3.50 3.70
N GLY A 178 -10.18 -3.67 3.18
CA GLY A 178 -9.54 -4.97 3.12
C GLY A 178 -8.03 -4.94 3.16
N THR A 179 -7.45 -6.13 3.27
CA THR A 179 -6.02 -6.35 3.08
C THR A 179 -5.74 -6.75 1.63
N PRO A 180 -4.58 -6.38 1.04
CA PRO A 180 -4.29 -6.62 -0.38
C PRO A 180 -4.63 -8.02 -0.89
N GLN A 181 -4.09 -9.07 -0.27
CA GLN A 181 -4.33 -10.44 -0.71
C GLN A 181 -5.81 -10.82 -0.68
N ARG A 182 -6.53 -10.45 0.38
CA ARG A 182 -7.97 -10.78 0.49
C ARG A 182 -8.80 -10.07 -0.57
N LEU A 183 -8.46 -8.83 -0.93
CA LEU A 183 -9.13 -8.12 -2.01
C LEU A 183 -8.89 -8.83 -3.35
N ILE A 184 -7.66 -9.25 -3.62
CA ILE A 184 -7.32 -10.06 -4.80
C ILE A 184 -8.16 -11.34 -4.83
N ASP A 185 -8.17 -12.13 -3.76
CA ASP A 185 -8.91 -13.40 -3.69
C ASP A 185 -10.41 -13.21 -4.01
N LEU A 186 -11.00 -12.11 -3.54
CA LEU A 186 -12.42 -11.80 -3.74
C LEU A 186 -12.74 -11.24 -5.14
N ILE A 187 -11.78 -10.56 -5.78
CA ILE A 187 -11.91 -10.13 -7.17
C ILE A 187 -11.81 -11.34 -8.09
N GLU A 188 -10.82 -12.21 -7.85
CA GLU A 188 -10.56 -13.39 -8.68
C GLU A 188 -11.67 -14.44 -8.61
N ASN A 189 -12.39 -14.52 -7.49
CA ASN A 189 -13.58 -15.37 -7.38
C ASN A 189 -14.90 -14.67 -7.80
N GLU A 190 -14.78 -13.47 -8.40
CA GLU A 190 -15.89 -12.67 -8.95
C GLU A 190 -16.94 -12.22 -7.92
N SER A 191 -16.66 -12.34 -6.61
CA SER A 191 -17.56 -11.84 -5.56
C SER A 191 -17.42 -10.34 -5.31
N LEU A 192 -16.25 -9.76 -5.61
CA LEU A 192 -15.97 -8.33 -5.54
C LEU A 192 -15.80 -7.75 -6.94
N SER A 193 -16.79 -6.98 -7.40
CA SER A 193 -16.78 -6.34 -8.71
C SER A 193 -16.19 -4.92 -8.63
N LEU A 194 -15.32 -4.58 -9.57
CA LEU A 194 -14.69 -3.27 -9.67
C LEU A 194 -15.47 -2.29 -10.57
N ASP A 195 -16.59 -2.70 -11.17
CA ASP A 195 -17.32 -1.93 -12.19
C ASP A 195 -17.78 -0.56 -11.70
N SER A 196 -18.21 -0.49 -10.44
CA SER A 196 -18.70 0.76 -9.81
C SER A 196 -17.62 1.54 -9.09
N LEU A 197 -16.38 1.05 -9.11
CA LEU A 197 -15.27 1.63 -8.36
C LEU A 197 -15.00 3.05 -8.86
N LYS A 198 -14.81 3.98 -7.93
CA LYS A 198 -14.42 5.36 -8.21
C LYS A 198 -13.09 5.72 -7.58
N ARG A 199 -12.68 4.97 -6.56
CA ARG A 199 -11.43 5.23 -5.85
C ARG A 199 -10.88 4.04 -5.09
N ILE A 200 -9.55 4.00 -5.04
CA ILE A 200 -8.75 3.13 -4.19
C ILE A 200 -7.95 4.02 -3.25
N VAL A 201 -8.05 3.76 -1.95
CA VAL A 201 -7.38 4.52 -0.89
C VAL A 201 -6.45 3.58 -0.15
N VAL A 202 -5.15 3.79 -0.30
CA VAL A 202 -4.11 2.99 0.37
C VAL A 202 -3.74 3.66 1.69
N ASP A 203 -3.94 2.99 2.82
CA ASP A 203 -3.55 3.46 4.17
C ASP A 203 -2.04 3.35 4.36
N ALA A 204 -1.32 4.26 3.70
CA ALA A 204 0.12 4.31 3.55
C ALA A 204 0.81 5.05 4.71
N SER A 205 0.14 6.07 5.28
CA SER A 205 0.68 6.81 6.43
C SER A 205 0.75 5.97 7.69
N HIS A 206 -0.11 4.97 7.87
CA HIS A 206 -0.09 4.17 9.10
C HIS A 206 1.17 3.29 9.21
N ILE A 207 1.84 3.36 10.35
CA ILE A 207 2.95 2.46 10.73
C ILE A 207 2.58 1.61 11.95
N ASP A 208 3.06 0.36 11.97
CA ASP A 208 2.92 -0.53 13.12
C ASP A 208 3.96 -0.23 14.22
N GLN A 209 3.90 -0.98 15.33
CA GLN A 209 4.85 -0.86 16.44
C GLN A 209 6.32 -1.12 16.06
N LYS A 210 6.57 -1.75 14.91
CA LYS A 210 7.91 -1.98 14.35
C LYS A 210 8.28 -0.95 13.29
N LYS A 211 7.53 0.16 13.21
CA LYS A 211 7.69 1.25 12.25
C LYS A 211 7.51 0.80 10.79
N ARG A 212 6.57 -0.13 10.52
CA ARG A 212 6.30 -0.65 9.18
C ARG A 212 4.87 -0.31 8.75
N GLY A 213 4.71 0.29 7.58
CA GLY A 213 3.44 0.50 6.90
C GLY A 213 3.11 -0.57 5.85
N VAL A 214 2.03 -0.35 5.10
CA VAL A 214 1.55 -1.29 4.07
C VAL A 214 2.57 -1.53 2.95
N VAL A 215 3.44 -0.55 2.68
CA VAL A 215 4.47 -0.61 1.63
C VAL A 215 5.82 -1.14 2.12
N ASP A 216 5.96 -1.44 3.42
CA ASP A 216 7.27 -1.73 4.05
C ASP A 216 7.57 -3.21 4.28
N MET A 217 6.63 -4.08 3.96
CA MET A 217 6.78 -5.53 4.10
C MET A 217 6.52 -6.20 2.75
N ARG A 218 7.34 -7.18 2.39
CA ARG A 218 7.20 -7.89 1.11
C ARG A 218 5.82 -8.54 0.99
N GLU A 219 5.32 -9.11 2.09
CA GLU A 219 4.06 -9.85 2.17
C GLU A 219 2.83 -8.95 1.98
N THR A 220 2.94 -7.65 2.21
CA THR A 220 1.85 -6.69 1.98
C THR A 220 2.07 -5.88 0.71
N MET A 221 3.30 -5.45 0.45
CA MET A 221 3.64 -4.61 -0.69
C MET A 221 3.51 -5.35 -2.02
N MET A 222 3.94 -6.62 -2.11
CA MET A 222 3.84 -7.37 -3.36
C MET A 222 2.39 -7.66 -3.77
N PRO A 223 1.49 -8.09 -2.86
CA PRO A 223 0.07 -8.17 -3.20
C PRO A 223 -0.57 -6.80 -3.41
N LEU A 224 -0.14 -5.74 -2.70
CA LEU A 224 -0.65 -4.38 -2.93
C LEU A 224 -0.35 -3.93 -4.35
N ILE A 225 0.91 -4.03 -4.81
CA ILE A 225 1.25 -3.56 -6.15
C ILE A 225 0.53 -4.39 -7.21
N LYS A 226 0.45 -5.72 -7.06
CA LYS A 226 -0.32 -6.59 -7.95
C LYS A 226 -1.80 -6.21 -8.03
N LEU A 227 -2.40 -5.78 -6.93
CA LEU A 227 -3.77 -5.27 -6.91
C LEU A 227 -3.87 -3.95 -7.69
N LEU A 228 -2.95 -3.00 -7.43
CA LEU A 228 -2.99 -1.68 -8.04
C LEU A 228 -2.64 -1.70 -9.53
N THR A 229 -1.86 -2.67 -9.99
CA THR A 229 -1.41 -2.79 -11.39
C THR A 229 -2.23 -3.80 -12.20
N ARG A 230 -3.41 -4.21 -11.71
CA ARG A 230 -4.36 -4.97 -12.53
C ARG A 230 -4.69 -4.13 -13.77
N LYS A 231 -4.64 -4.76 -14.94
CA LYS A 231 -4.88 -4.09 -16.23
C LYS A 231 -6.20 -3.30 -16.25
N GLU A 232 -7.26 -3.91 -15.72
CA GLU A 232 -8.59 -3.30 -15.60
C GLU A 232 -8.66 -2.04 -14.72
N LEU A 233 -7.66 -1.80 -13.88
CA LEU A 233 -7.51 -0.58 -13.07
C LEU A 233 -6.52 0.41 -13.70
N GLN A 234 -5.40 -0.07 -14.24
CA GLN A 234 -4.41 0.78 -14.89
C GLN A 234 -5.01 1.62 -16.01
N ASP A 235 -5.87 1.01 -16.84
CA ASP A 235 -6.58 1.69 -17.93
C ASP A 235 -7.52 2.79 -17.41
N ARG A 236 -7.92 2.74 -16.14
CA ARG A 236 -8.92 3.64 -15.53
C ARG A 236 -8.33 4.77 -14.72
N TYR A 237 -7.05 4.71 -14.33
CA TYR A 237 -6.42 5.77 -13.55
C TYR A 237 -6.23 7.08 -14.34
N THR A 238 -6.20 7.01 -15.67
CA THR A 238 -6.03 8.19 -16.54
C THR A 238 -7.16 8.32 -17.56
N ALA A 239 -8.18 7.47 -17.49
CA ALA A 239 -9.35 7.56 -18.36
C ALA A 239 -10.24 8.75 -17.96
N GLU A 240 -10.88 9.37 -18.96
CA GLU A 240 -11.91 10.39 -18.75
C GLU A 240 -13.22 9.76 -18.26
N GLU A 241 -13.60 8.62 -18.82
CA GLU A 241 -14.78 7.86 -18.41
C GLU A 241 -14.42 6.73 -17.44
N LYS A 242 -15.28 6.52 -16.42
CA LYS A 242 -15.11 5.49 -15.39
C LYS A 242 -13.76 5.58 -14.66
N HIS A 243 -13.23 6.80 -14.56
CA HIS A 243 -12.02 7.14 -13.83
C HIS A 243 -12.01 6.54 -12.42
N VAL A 244 -10.82 6.11 -11.97
CA VAL A 244 -10.60 5.65 -10.59
C VAL A 244 -9.50 6.50 -9.97
N ASP A 245 -9.83 7.22 -8.90
CA ASP A 245 -8.80 7.91 -8.12
C ASP A 245 -7.91 6.86 -7.41
N LEU A 246 -6.61 6.84 -7.68
CA LEU A 246 -5.64 6.13 -6.83
C LEU A 246 -5.06 7.11 -5.82
N ILE A 247 -5.35 6.89 -4.54
CA ILE A 247 -5.02 7.81 -3.46
C ILE A 247 -4.18 7.09 -2.40
N PHE A 248 -3.13 7.74 -1.93
CA PHE A 248 -2.36 7.30 -0.76
C PHE A 248 -2.77 8.17 0.44
N TYR A 249 -3.30 7.52 1.47
CA TYR A 249 -3.74 8.10 2.74
C TYR A 249 -2.69 7.84 3.81
#